data_AF-A0A9D6Y2Y8-F1
#
_entry.id   AF-A0A9D6Y2Y8-F1
#
_cell.length_a   1.000
_cell.length_b   1.000
_cell.length_c   1.000
_cell.angle_alpha   90.00
_cell.angle_beta   90.00
_cell.angle_gamma   90.00
#
_symmetry.space_group_name_H-M   'P 1'
#
loop_
_entity.id
_entity.type
_entity.pdbx_description
1 polymer ?
#
loop_
_entity_poly.entity_id
_entity_poly.type
_entity_poly.pdbx_seq_one_letter_code
_entity_poly.pdbx_strand_id
1 'polypeptide(L)'
;MDVRRTLYVEDTVLTDAGVPLTRPVRRVAGLAVLANPYAGRFVTDLSPMFDTALEVGALLMKRAMELLGGPAVSYGKAALVGTRGEMEHGGALLHPKLGKPMRAAVGGGEAIIPSNVKVAAPGTPIDVP
;
A
#
# COMPACT_ATOMS: atom_id res chain seq x y z
N MET A 1 16.74 2.70 -0.60
CA MET A 1 15.44 3.05 0.03
C MET A 1 15.68 3.72 1.39
N ASP A 2 15.10 4.89 1.63
CA ASP A 2 15.17 5.62 2.93
C ASP A 2 13.80 5.60 3.61
N VAL A 3 13.60 4.65 4.54
CA VAL A 3 12.33 4.45 5.27
C VAL A 3 12.43 5.04 6.66
N ARG A 4 11.56 6.00 6.96
CA ARG A 4 11.45 6.64 8.27
C ARG A 4 10.62 5.82 9.27
N ARG A 5 9.57 5.15 8.79
CA ARG A 5 8.62 4.43 9.64
C ARG A 5 7.85 3.37 8.85
N THR A 6 7.57 2.24 9.48
CA THR A 6 6.49 1.33 9.09
C THR A 6 5.33 1.37 10.10
N LEU A 7 4.12 1.09 9.65
CA LEU A 7 2.92 0.98 10.47
C LEU A 7 2.05 -0.15 9.90
N TYR A 8 1.38 -0.87 10.78
CA TYR A 8 0.36 -1.84 10.40
C TYR A 8 -0.95 -1.48 11.09
N VAL A 9 -2.04 -1.56 10.36
CA VAL A 9 -3.41 -1.37 10.88
C VAL A 9 -4.16 -2.67 10.65
N GLU A 10 -4.77 -3.19 11.70
CA GLU A 10 -5.67 -4.36 11.64
C GLU A 10 -7.08 -3.90 12.02
N ASP A 11 -8.05 -4.31 11.21
CA ASP A 11 -9.48 -4.12 11.45
C ASP A 11 -10.15 -5.49 11.38
N THR A 12 -10.94 -5.83 12.38
CA THR A 12 -11.73 -7.07 12.41
C THR A 12 -13.20 -6.71 12.65
N VAL A 13 -14.01 -6.92 11.63
CA VAL A 13 -15.46 -6.71 11.68
C VAL A 13 -16.12 -7.99 12.17
N LEU A 14 -16.83 -7.91 13.29
CA LEU A 14 -17.56 -9.03 13.91
C LEU A 14 -19.06 -9.01 13.61
N THR A 15 -19.60 -7.82 13.38
CA THR A 15 -21.03 -7.55 13.14
C THR A 15 -21.17 -6.50 12.07
N ASP A 16 -22.23 -6.57 11.26
CA ASP A 16 -22.62 -5.53 10.31
C ASP A 16 -24.11 -5.24 10.41
N ALA A 17 -24.49 -3.96 10.43
CA ALA A 17 -25.86 -3.49 10.69
C ALA A 17 -26.54 -4.15 11.92
N GLY A 18 -25.76 -4.46 12.96
CA GLY A 18 -26.24 -5.14 14.17
C GLY A 18 -26.41 -6.66 14.07
N VAL A 19 -26.10 -7.25 12.92
CA VAL A 19 -26.17 -8.71 12.68
C VAL A 19 -24.76 -9.32 12.77
N PRO A 20 -24.55 -10.37 13.59
CA PRO A 20 -23.28 -11.09 13.62
C PRO A 20 -22.94 -11.72 12.27
N LEU A 21 -21.68 -11.58 11.85
CA LEU A 21 -21.20 -12.24 10.63
C LEU A 21 -20.99 -13.74 10.88
N THR A 22 -21.25 -14.57 9.88
CA THR A 22 -20.96 -16.02 9.94
C THR A 22 -19.47 -16.31 10.08
N ARG A 23 -18.63 -15.38 9.61
CA ARG A 23 -17.18 -15.33 9.82
C ARG A 23 -16.74 -13.88 9.94
N PRO A 24 -15.84 -13.53 10.89
CA PRO A 24 -15.26 -12.19 10.94
C PRO A 24 -14.58 -11.79 9.62
N VAL A 25 -14.71 -10.52 9.24
CA VAL A 25 -13.95 -9.95 8.12
C VAL A 25 -12.74 -9.24 8.70
N ARG A 26 -11.54 -9.75 8.40
CA ARG A 26 -10.28 -9.11 8.78
C ARG A 26 -9.67 -8.35 7.60
N ARG A 27 -9.18 -7.15 7.88
CA ARG A 27 -8.44 -6.31 6.95
C ARG A 27 -7.12 -5.92 7.59
N VAL A 28 -6.05 -5.95 6.82
CA VAL A 28 -4.72 -5.49 7.26
C VAL A 28 -4.15 -4.55 6.21
N ALA A 29 -3.70 -3.38 6.66
CA ALA A 29 -2.93 -2.45 5.85
C ALA A 29 -1.50 -2.36 6.38
N GLY A 30 -0.51 -2.61 5.52
CA GLY A 30 0.89 -2.31 5.78
C GLY A 30 1.28 -0.98 5.13
N LEU A 31 1.92 -0.09 5.88
CA LEU A 31 2.30 1.24 5.45
C LEU A 31 3.80 1.46 5.66
N ALA A 32 4.44 2.13 4.71
CA ALA A 32 5.81 2.64 4.83
C ALA A 32 5.82 4.14 4.53
N VAL A 33 6.51 4.91 5.37
CA VAL A 33 6.81 6.32 5.11
C VAL A 33 8.27 6.42 4.70
N LEU A 34 8.50 6.91 3.50
CA LEU A 34 9.83 7.07 2.91
C LEU A 34 10.11 8.52 2.51
N ALA A 35 11.39 8.89 2.45
CA ALA A 35 11.80 10.15 1.88
C ALA A 35 11.52 10.16 0.36
N ASN A 36 10.90 11.24 -0.13
CA ASN A 36 10.72 11.44 -1.58
C ASN A 36 11.97 12.15 -2.14
N PRO A 37 12.82 11.47 -2.93
CA PRO A 37 14.03 12.08 -3.48
C PRO A 37 13.75 13.22 -4.46
N TYR A 38 12.54 13.29 -5.02
CA TYR A 38 12.13 14.24 -6.06
C TYR A 38 11.26 15.40 -5.54
N ALA A 39 11.07 15.50 -4.22
CA ALA A 39 10.29 16.59 -3.65
C ALA A 39 10.85 17.98 -4.04
N GLY A 40 9.98 18.84 -4.59
CA GLY A 40 10.29 20.21 -4.98
C GLY A 40 11.01 20.34 -6.34
N ARG A 41 11.09 19.28 -7.15
CA ARG A 41 11.63 19.35 -8.51
C ARG A 41 10.87 18.45 -9.47
N PHE A 42 10.80 18.87 -10.72
CA PHE A 42 10.29 18.05 -11.81
C PHE A 42 11.36 17.06 -12.28
N VAL A 43 10.97 15.81 -12.49
CA VAL A 43 11.85 14.76 -13.03
C VAL A 43 11.08 13.95 -14.08
N THR A 44 11.75 13.59 -15.16
CA THR A 44 11.14 12.80 -16.24
C THR A 44 11.38 11.30 -16.06
N ASP A 45 12.48 10.92 -15.43
CA ASP A 45 12.79 9.51 -15.14
C ASP A 45 12.44 9.15 -13.70
N LEU A 46 11.34 8.41 -13.56
CA LEU A 46 10.86 7.87 -12.28
C LEU A 46 11.26 6.41 -12.07
N SER A 47 12.04 5.81 -12.97
CA SER A 47 12.42 4.39 -12.87
C SER A 47 13.07 4.00 -11.54
N PRO A 48 13.86 4.86 -10.84
CA PRO A 48 14.39 4.51 -9.52
C PRO A 48 13.30 4.33 -8.43
N MET A 49 12.15 4.98 -8.56
CA MET A 49 11.02 4.78 -7.64
C MET A 49 10.36 3.41 -7.84
N PHE A 50 10.43 2.86 -9.05
CA PHE A 50 9.90 1.52 -9.30
C PHE A 50 10.67 0.48 -8.48
N ASP A 51 12.00 0.59 -8.43
CA ASP A 51 12.83 -0.33 -7.62
C ASP A 51 12.59 -0.14 -6.12
N THR A 52 12.44 1.11 -5.68
CA THR A 52 12.03 1.41 -4.30
C THR A 52 10.71 0.73 -3.94
N ALA A 53 9.75 0.69 -4.87
CA ALA A 53 8.46 0.04 -4.67
C ALA A 53 8.56 -1.48 -4.47
N LEU A 54 9.50 -2.13 -5.17
CA LEU A 54 9.74 -3.56 -5.02
C LEU A 54 10.22 -3.88 -3.60
N GLU A 55 11.18 -3.09 -3.09
CA GLU A 55 11.72 -3.22 -1.73
C GLU A 55 10.65 -2.95 -0.67
N VAL A 56 9.85 -1.89 -0.85
CA VAL A 56 8.74 -1.55 0.06
C VAL A 56 7.70 -2.68 0.13
N GLY A 57 7.32 -3.24 -1.02
CA GLY A 57 6.39 -4.36 -1.06
C GLY A 57 6.94 -5.58 -0.32
N ALA A 58 8.20 -5.94 -0.54
CA ALA A 58 8.84 -7.06 0.15
C ALA A 58 8.93 -6.84 1.67
N LEU A 59 9.23 -5.61 2.10
CA LEU A 59 9.30 -5.23 3.51
C LEU A 59 7.94 -5.37 4.21
N LEU A 60 6.86 -4.90 3.57
CA LEU A 60 5.55 -4.81 4.23
C LEU A 60 4.76 -6.11 4.18
N MET A 61 4.77 -6.80 3.03
CA MET A 61 3.78 -7.83 2.75
C MET A 61 3.89 -9.07 3.63
N LYS A 62 5.11 -9.49 4.00
CA LYS A 62 5.30 -10.65 4.89
C LYS A 62 4.53 -10.46 6.20
N ARG A 63 4.79 -9.33 6.88
CA ARG A 63 4.13 -9.03 8.15
C ARG A 63 2.64 -8.75 8.01
N ALA A 64 2.21 -8.13 6.90
CA ALA A 64 0.80 -7.92 6.63
C ALA A 64 0.03 -9.26 6.51
N MET A 65 0.60 -10.25 5.83
CA MET A 65 0.01 -11.59 5.72
C MET A 65 0.01 -12.37 7.03
N GLU A 66 1.07 -12.24 7.84
CA GLU A 66 1.11 -12.83 9.20
C GLU A 66 -0.03 -12.28 10.08
N LEU A 67 -0.27 -10.96 10.04
CA LEU A 67 -1.36 -10.31 10.79
C LEU A 67 -2.74 -10.70 10.23
N LEU A 68 -2.86 -10.84 8.91
CA LEU A 68 -4.10 -11.29 8.28
C LEU A 68 -4.46 -12.71 8.73
N GLY A 69 -3.46 -13.57 8.98
CA GLY A 69 -3.64 -14.88 9.61
C GLY A 69 -4.38 -15.91 8.73
N GLY A 70 -4.53 -15.64 7.43
CA GLY A 70 -5.26 -16.49 6.50
C GLY A 70 -5.08 -16.04 5.04
N PRO A 71 -5.69 -16.75 4.08
CA PRO A 71 -5.61 -16.39 2.66
C PRO A 71 -6.28 -15.04 2.40
N ALA A 72 -5.62 -14.18 1.64
CA ALA A 72 -6.22 -12.93 1.20
C ALA A 72 -7.24 -13.18 0.09
N VAL A 73 -8.46 -12.68 0.29
CA VAL A 73 -9.55 -12.77 -0.70
C VAL A 73 -9.79 -11.45 -1.44
N SER A 74 -9.12 -10.38 -1.01
CA SER A 74 -9.15 -9.05 -1.61
C SER A 74 -7.85 -8.33 -1.27
N TYR A 75 -7.43 -7.41 -2.15
CA TYR A 75 -6.19 -6.67 -2.00
C TYR A 75 -6.28 -5.35 -2.76
N GLY A 76 -5.56 -4.35 -2.26
CA GLY A 76 -5.48 -3.02 -2.85
C GLY A 76 -4.18 -2.35 -2.45
N LYS A 77 -3.85 -1.25 -3.14
CA LYS A 77 -2.64 -0.45 -2.86
C LYS A 77 -2.94 1.03 -2.98
N ALA A 78 -2.29 1.86 -2.17
CA ALA A 78 -2.47 3.30 -2.27
C ALA A 78 -1.17 4.05 -1.98
N ALA A 79 -1.05 5.27 -2.50
CA ALA A 79 0.08 6.15 -2.26
C ALA A 79 -0.39 7.55 -1.85
N LEU A 80 0.15 8.02 -0.73
CA LEU A 80 0.06 9.42 -0.30
C LEU A 80 1.40 10.10 -0.56
N VAL A 81 1.39 11.11 -1.44
CA VAL A 81 2.56 11.92 -1.75
C VAL A 81 2.47 13.22 -0.95
N GLY A 82 3.57 13.61 -0.29
CA GLY A 82 3.62 14.90 0.41
C GLY A 82 3.44 16.08 -0.55
N THR A 83 2.98 17.23 -0.05
CA THR A 83 2.61 18.42 -0.85
C THR A 83 3.71 19.02 -1.73
N ARG A 84 4.98 18.64 -1.51
CA ARG A 84 6.11 19.03 -2.36
C ARG A 84 6.39 18.03 -3.49
N GLY A 85 5.64 16.95 -3.61
CA GLY A 85 5.76 15.98 -4.71
C GLY A 85 4.58 16.05 -5.67
N GLU A 86 4.67 15.23 -6.72
CA GLU A 86 3.69 15.12 -7.79
C GLU A 86 2.91 13.80 -7.70
N MET A 87 1.74 13.73 -8.34
CA MET A 87 0.90 12.53 -8.34
C MET A 87 1.65 11.33 -8.96
N GLU A 88 2.48 11.61 -9.96
CA GLU A 88 3.32 10.68 -10.70
C GLU A 88 4.34 9.97 -9.79
N HIS A 89 4.81 10.61 -8.71
CA HIS A 89 5.67 9.96 -7.71
C HIS A 89 4.93 8.82 -7.01
N GLY A 90 3.64 9.03 -6.70
CA GLY A 90 2.78 7.98 -6.15
C GLY A 90 2.48 6.90 -7.17
N GLY A 91 2.18 7.29 -8.42
CA GLY A 91 2.01 6.35 -9.53
C GLY A 91 3.21 5.44 -9.73
N ALA A 92 4.43 6.00 -9.68
CA ALA A 92 5.69 5.26 -9.79
C ALA A 92 5.92 4.28 -8.64
N LEU A 93 5.49 4.62 -7.42
CA LEU A 93 5.54 3.67 -6.30
C LEU A 93 4.49 2.56 -6.42
N LEU A 94 3.36 2.79 -7.09
CA LEU A 94 2.32 1.77 -7.23
C LEU A 94 2.51 0.89 -8.47
N HIS A 95 3.16 1.38 -9.52
CA HIS A 95 3.34 0.70 -10.80
C HIS A 95 4.73 1.01 -11.39
N PRO A 96 5.41 0.01 -12.02
CA PRO A 96 4.95 -1.35 -12.28
C PRO A 96 5.31 -2.37 -11.19
N LYS A 97 6.33 -2.10 -10.36
CA LYS A 97 7.01 -3.18 -9.62
C LYS A 97 6.34 -3.58 -8.31
N LEU A 98 5.54 -2.73 -7.64
CA LEU A 98 4.88 -3.05 -6.36
C LEU A 98 3.91 -4.24 -6.45
N GLY A 99 3.26 -4.43 -7.60
CA GLY A 99 2.30 -5.52 -7.76
C GLY A 99 2.93 -6.90 -7.62
N LYS A 100 4.19 -7.08 -8.02
CA LYS A 100 4.89 -8.37 -7.97
C LYS A 100 5.04 -8.92 -6.53
N PRO A 101 5.62 -8.19 -5.56
CA PRO A 101 5.72 -8.68 -4.18
C PRO A 101 4.36 -8.84 -3.51
N MET A 102 3.36 -8.01 -3.85
CA MET A 102 2.00 -8.19 -3.35
C MET A 102 1.40 -9.52 -3.81
N ARG A 103 1.46 -9.80 -5.12
CA ARG A 103 0.95 -11.07 -5.69
C ARG A 103 1.67 -12.29 -5.11
N ALA A 104 3.00 -12.20 -4.98
CA ALA A 104 3.77 -13.27 -4.38
C ALA A 104 3.34 -13.58 -2.93
N ALA A 105 3.06 -12.55 -2.14
CA ALA A 105 2.68 -12.73 -0.74
C ALA A 105 1.25 -13.26 -0.53
N VAL A 106 0.30 -12.90 -1.38
CA VAL A 106 -1.09 -13.37 -1.27
C VAL A 106 -1.33 -14.74 -1.90
N GLY A 107 -0.26 -15.41 -2.37
CA GLY A 107 -0.37 -16.73 -3.01
C GLY A 107 -0.84 -16.69 -4.46
N GLY A 108 -0.69 -15.55 -5.14
CA GLY A 108 -1.17 -15.33 -6.50
C GLY A 108 -1.85 -13.97 -6.64
N GLY A 109 -2.88 -13.90 -7.47
CA GLY A 109 -3.61 -12.66 -7.71
C GLY A 109 -3.82 -12.51 -9.20
N GLU A 110 -4.93 -13.06 -9.67
CA GLU A 110 -5.30 -13.01 -11.08
C GLU A 110 -5.97 -11.68 -11.41
N ALA A 111 -6.73 -11.12 -10.44
CA ALA A 111 -7.38 -9.84 -10.60
C ALA A 111 -6.39 -8.67 -10.60
N ILE A 112 -6.76 -7.60 -11.29
CA ILE A 112 -6.06 -6.31 -11.20
C ILE A 112 -6.06 -5.84 -9.74
N ILE A 113 -4.92 -5.31 -9.28
CA ILE A 113 -4.81 -4.72 -7.95
C ILE A 113 -5.33 -3.27 -8.06
N PRO A 114 -6.52 -2.95 -7.50
CA PRO A 114 -7.06 -1.59 -7.54
C PRO A 114 -6.15 -0.64 -6.75
N SER A 115 -6.16 0.63 -7.12
CA SER A 115 -5.27 1.61 -6.50
C SER A 115 -5.77 3.03 -6.45
N ASN A 116 -5.28 3.78 -5.47
CA ASN A 116 -5.55 5.20 -5.28
C ASN A 116 -4.24 5.99 -5.07
N VAL A 117 -4.14 7.20 -5.61
CA VAL A 117 -3.00 8.10 -5.42
C VAL A 117 -3.50 9.48 -5.06
N LYS A 118 -2.90 10.09 -4.04
CA LYS A 118 -3.28 11.43 -3.58
C LYS A 118 -2.06 12.23 -3.16
N VAL A 119 -1.96 13.48 -3.62
CA VAL A 119 -1.03 14.47 -3.07
C VAL A 119 -1.73 15.18 -1.90
N ALA A 120 -1.13 15.18 -0.71
CA ALA A 120 -1.78 15.74 0.47
C ALA A 120 -0.82 16.15 1.60
N ALA A 121 -1.35 16.94 2.54
CA ALA A 121 -0.66 17.33 3.77
C ALA A 121 -0.53 16.14 4.77
N PRO A 122 0.44 16.17 5.70
CA PRO A 122 0.58 15.16 6.75
C PRO A 122 -0.72 14.94 7.53
N GLY A 123 -1.02 13.67 7.85
CA GLY A 123 -2.23 13.30 8.58
C GLY A 123 -3.49 13.12 7.72
N THR A 124 -3.41 13.42 6.41
CA THR A 124 -4.54 13.19 5.49
C THR A 124 -4.85 11.70 5.34
N PRO A 125 -6.11 11.26 5.47
CA PRO A 125 -6.51 9.88 5.19
C PRO A 125 -6.54 9.60 3.68
N ILE A 126 -6.34 8.31 3.35
CA ILE A 126 -6.51 7.76 2.01
C ILE A 126 -7.26 6.43 2.10
N ASP A 127 -8.22 6.24 1.21
CA ASP A 127 -8.92 4.97 1.06
C ASP A 127 -8.10 4.03 0.19
N VAL A 128 -7.94 2.79 0.68
CA VAL A 128 -7.37 1.68 -0.06
C VAL A 128 -8.55 0.85 -0.61
N PRO A 129 -8.76 0.85 -1.94
CA PRO A 129 -9.88 0.13 -2.56
C PRO A 129 -9.71 -1.39 -2.53
#